data_AF-D3DKC3-F1
#
_entry.id   AF-D3DKC3-F1
#
_cell.length_a   1.000
_cell.length_b   1.000
_cell.length_c   1.000
_cell.angle_alpha   90.00
_cell.angle_beta   90.00
_cell.angle_gamma   90.00
#
_symmetry.space_group_name_H-M   'P 1'
#
loop_
_entity.id
_entity.type
_entity.pdbx_description
1 polymer ?
#
loop_
_entity_poly.entity_id
_entity_poly.type
_entity_poly.pdbx_seq_one_letter_code
_entity_poly.pdbx_strand_id
1 'polypeptide(L)'
;MELDLVEYELDQDTKAKLDEVLKNLFSKTSAELVILADDAGRIISLKGKRIDEDRAEFIASLISGMFGAAAEMSKMLSVEELDILQFEGKKVDVVIKAIKPRFLIGIMVDKGVALGSVRLFLRDASQELEEIFSSVKLVPVKTVKVDVKSLEEKLSKLVGL
;
A
#
# COMPACT_ATOMS: atom_id res chain seq x y z
N MET A 1 -21.37 -13.01 -1.16
CA MET A 1 -20.05 -12.37 -1.21
C MET A 1 -19.50 -12.44 0.21
N GLU A 2 -18.48 -13.26 0.46
CA GLU A 2 -17.79 -13.29 1.76
C GLU A 2 -16.86 -12.06 1.83
N LEU A 3 -16.80 -11.38 2.97
CA LEU A 3 -15.93 -10.23 3.20
C LEU A 3 -14.79 -10.67 4.11
N ASP A 4 -13.57 -10.67 3.58
CA ASP A 4 -12.35 -10.90 4.35
C ASP A 4 -11.85 -9.56 4.89
N LEU A 5 -12.16 -9.24 6.14
CA LEU A 5 -11.47 -8.16 6.85
C LEU A 5 -10.11 -8.69 7.31
N VAL A 6 -9.03 -8.16 6.73
CA VAL A 6 -7.67 -8.38 7.22
C VAL A 6 -7.25 -7.13 7.97
N GLU A 7 -7.06 -7.27 9.28
CA GLU A 7 -6.43 -6.26 10.13
C GLU A 7 -5.02 -6.76 10.46
N TYR A 8 -4.01 -5.91 10.26
CA TYR A 8 -2.63 -6.25 10.56
C TYR A 8 -2.26 -5.70 11.94
N GLU A 9 -2.13 -6.56 12.94
CA GLU A 9 -1.50 -6.17 14.21
C GLU A 9 0.02 -6.11 14.01
N LEU A 10 0.52 -4.94 13.63
CA LEU A 10 1.95 -4.64 13.65
C LEU A 10 2.34 -4.07 15.02
N ASP A 11 3.31 -4.70 15.68
CA ASP A 11 3.89 -4.16 16.91
C ASP A 11 4.60 -2.82 16.67
N GLN A 12 4.89 -2.10 17.75
CA GLN A 12 5.47 -0.77 17.69
C GLN A 12 6.88 -0.78 17.05
N ASP A 13 7.67 -1.82 17.32
CA ASP A 13 9.03 -1.95 16.79
C ASP A 13 8.99 -2.14 15.26
N THR A 14 8.07 -2.97 14.78
CA THR A 14 7.83 -3.20 13.35
C THR A 14 7.38 -1.92 12.68
N LYS A 15 6.40 -1.21 13.26
CA LYS A 15 5.95 0.09 12.74
C LYS A 15 7.10 1.09 12.64
N ALA A 16 7.93 1.18 13.67
CA ALA A 16 9.08 2.08 13.67
C ALA A 16 10.10 1.73 12.58
N LYS A 17 10.39 0.45 12.36
CA LYS A 17 11.27 0.00 11.28
C LYS A 17 10.70 0.37 9.90
N LEU A 18 9.44 0.05 9.64
CA LEU A 18 8.77 0.39 8.37
C LEU A 18 8.80 1.91 8.13
N ASP A 19 8.53 2.71 9.17
CA ASP A 19 8.55 4.17 9.10
C ASP A 19 9.92 4.71 8.69
N GLU A 20 10.99 4.14 9.25
CA GLU A 20 12.36 4.54 8.95
C GLU A 20 12.75 4.18 7.51
N VAL A 21 12.31 3.03 6.98
CA VAL A 21 12.51 2.68 5.56
C VAL A 21 11.86 3.74 4.66
N LEU A 22 10.60 4.10 4.93
CA LEU A 22 9.89 5.11 4.13
C LEU A 22 10.53 6.49 4.23
N LYS A 23 10.98 6.87 5.43
CA LYS A 23 11.68 8.14 5.67
C LYS A 23 13.01 8.18 4.89
N ASN A 24 13.77 7.09 4.90
CA ASN A 24 14.99 6.96 4.12
C ASN A 24 14.72 7.07 2.63
N LEU A 25 13.74 6.34 2.10
CA LEU A 25 13.33 6.42 0.71
C LEU A 25 12.93 7.85 0.33
N PHE A 26 12.06 8.48 1.12
CA PHE A 26 11.58 9.85 0.89
C PHE A 26 12.75 10.85 0.83
N SER A 27 13.70 10.75 1.76
CA SER A 27 14.87 11.62 1.81
C SER A 27 15.80 11.48 0.59
N LYS A 28 15.86 10.28 0.00
CA LYS A 28 16.74 9.96 -1.15
C LYS A 28 16.12 10.29 -2.51
N THR A 29 14.81 10.53 -2.59
CA THR A 29 14.06 10.51 -3.87
C THR A 29 13.42 11.83 -4.29
N SER A 30 13.69 12.95 -3.61
CA SER A 30 13.00 14.24 -3.88
C SER A 30 11.47 14.10 -3.99
N ALA A 31 10.91 13.09 -3.31
CA ALA A 31 9.52 12.73 -3.45
C ALA A 31 8.59 13.79 -2.84
N GLU A 32 7.40 13.89 -3.41
CA GLU A 32 6.29 14.64 -2.83
C GLU A 32 5.49 13.74 -1.88
N LEU A 33 5.41 12.45 -2.19
CA LEU A 33 4.76 11.43 -1.37
C LEU A 33 5.46 10.08 -1.49
N VAL A 34 5.59 9.37 -0.37
CA VAL A 34 5.85 7.94 -0.29
C VAL A 34 4.78 7.34 0.63
N ILE A 35 4.12 6.29 0.16
CA ILE A 35 3.02 5.63 0.86
C ILE A 35 3.23 4.12 0.87
N LEU A 36 3.09 3.50 2.04
CA LEU A 36 3.04 2.06 2.20
C LEU A 36 1.63 1.70 2.64
N ALA A 37 0.98 0.84 1.88
CA ALA A 37 -0.37 0.39 2.15
C ALA A 37 -0.52 -1.12 1.93
N ASP A 38 -1.58 -1.71 2.47
CA ASP A 38 -2.00 -3.05 2.07
C ASP A 38 -2.69 -3.06 0.69
N ASP A 39 -2.96 -4.25 0.17
CA ASP A 39 -3.67 -4.46 -1.09
C ASP A 39 -5.14 -4.00 -1.06
N ALA A 40 -5.68 -3.62 0.10
CA ALA A 40 -7.00 -2.99 0.25
C ALA A 40 -6.93 -1.46 0.37
N GLY A 41 -5.73 -0.86 0.29
CA GLY A 41 -5.52 0.59 0.35
C GLY A 41 -5.46 1.16 1.77
N ARG A 42 -5.33 0.33 2.82
CA ARG A 42 -5.13 0.81 4.18
C ARG A 42 -3.69 1.26 4.37
N ILE A 43 -3.50 2.49 4.85
CA ILE A 43 -2.18 3.07 5.05
C ILE A 43 -1.50 2.45 6.27
N ILE A 44 -0.25 2.03 6.10
CA ILE A 44 0.62 1.53 7.17
C ILE A 44 1.61 2.61 7.62
N SER A 45 2.21 3.30 6.64
CA SER A 45 3.07 4.47 6.90
C SER A 45 3.05 5.40 5.68
N LEU A 46 3.29 6.67 5.95
CA LEU A 46 3.21 7.77 5.00
C LEU A 46 4.34 8.78 5.25
N LYS A 47 4.92 9.30 4.16
CA LYS A 47 5.84 10.44 4.17
C LYS A 47 5.46 11.36 3.03
N GLY A 48 5.17 12.64 3.30
CA GLY A 48 4.77 13.56 2.24
C GLY A 48 4.84 15.02 2.63
N LYS A 49 4.90 15.90 1.64
CA LYS A 49 4.87 17.36 1.84
C LYS A 49 3.42 17.83 1.81
N ARG A 50 2.94 18.43 2.91
CA ARG A 50 1.64 19.15 2.97
C ARG A 50 0.45 18.33 2.44
N ILE A 51 0.43 17.03 2.71
CA ILE A 51 -0.71 16.16 2.41
C ILE A 51 -1.54 15.99 3.68
N ASP A 52 -2.85 16.21 3.57
CA ASP A 52 -3.79 15.88 4.62
C ASP A 52 -4.12 14.37 4.59
N GLU A 53 -4.70 13.88 5.68
CA GLU A 53 -5.01 12.47 5.90
C GLU A 53 -6.02 11.95 4.88
N ASP A 54 -7.13 12.67 4.68
CA ASP A 54 -8.19 12.32 3.73
C ASP A 54 -7.66 12.11 2.31
N ARG A 55 -6.80 13.01 1.83
CA ARG A 55 -6.20 12.88 0.49
C ARG A 55 -5.24 11.71 0.40
N ALA A 56 -4.48 11.44 1.46
CA ALA A 56 -3.58 10.29 1.50
C ALA A 56 -4.36 8.98 1.43
N GLU A 57 -5.44 8.84 2.22
CA GLU A 57 -6.32 7.66 2.20
C GLU A 57 -6.95 7.43 0.83
N PHE A 58 -7.40 8.51 0.18
CA PHE A 58 -7.96 8.43 -1.17
C PHE A 58 -6.91 7.94 -2.19
N ILE A 59 -5.69 8.47 -2.12
CA ILE A 59 -4.57 8.02 -2.98
C ILE A 59 -4.26 6.54 -2.73
N ALA A 60 -4.21 6.10 -1.47
CA ALA A 60 -3.96 4.71 -1.10
C ALA A 60 -5.00 3.76 -1.72
N SER A 61 -6.27 4.13 -1.61
CA SER A 61 -7.41 3.39 -2.18
C SER A 61 -7.32 3.30 -3.71
N LEU A 62 -6.96 4.41 -4.37
CA LEU A 62 -6.77 4.44 -5.82
C LEU A 62 -5.58 3.56 -6.26
N ILE A 63 -4.45 3.63 -5.54
CA ILE A 63 -3.27 2.79 -5.81
C ILE A 63 -3.63 1.32 -5.73
N SER A 64 -4.31 0.90 -4.67
CA SER A 64 -4.81 -0.48 -4.49
C SER A 64 -5.72 -0.90 -5.66
N GLY A 65 -6.74 -0.11 -5.98
CA GLY A 65 -7.68 -0.44 -7.06
C GLY A 65 -7.02 -0.54 -8.44
N MET A 66 -6.13 0.41 -8.77
CA MET A 66 -5.39 0.39 -10.03
C MET A 66 -4.43 -0.80 -10.12
N PHE A 67 -3.69 -1.08 -9.06
CA PHE A 67 -2.74 -2.18 -9.05
C PHE A 67 -3.45 -3.53 -9.11
N GLY A 68 -4.55 -3.71 -8.37
CA GLY A 68 -5.38 -4.92 -8.42
C GLY A 68 -5.94 -5.18 -9.82
N ALA A 69 -6.47 -4.15 -10.49
CA ALA A 69 -6.96 -4.27 -11.87
C ALA A 69 -5.83 -4.61 -12.85
N ALA A 70 -4.68 -3.95 -12.73
CA ALA A 70 -3.52 -4.22 -13.56
C ALA A 70 -2.96 -5.64 -13.33
N ALA A 71 -2.94 -6.11 -12.09
CA ALA A 71 -2.51 -7.47 -11.74
C ALA A 71 -3.43 -8.53 -12.35
N GLU A 72 -4.75 -8.28 -12.37
CA GLU A 72 -5.70 -9.18 -13.02
C GLU A 72 -5.53 -9.20 -14.54
N MET A 73 -5.30 -8.03 -15.15
CA MET A 73 -4.93 -7.94 -16.57
C MET A 73 -3.63 -8.69 -16.88
N SER A 74 -2.63 -8.63 -15.99
CA SER A 74 -1.37 -9.38 -16.09
C SER A 74 -1.64 -10.88 -16.25
N LYS A 75 -2.49 -11.45 -15.39
CA LYS A 75 -2.88 -12.87 -15.45
C LYS A 75 -3.59 -13.21 -16.76
N MET A 76 -4.51 -12.36 -17.21
CA MET A 76 -5.24 -12.57 -18.47
C MET A 76 -4.30 -12.60 -19.68
N LEU A 77 -3.25 -11.77 -19.68
CA LEU A 77 -2.26 -11.70 -20.75
C LEU A 77 -1.17 -12.78 -20.65
N SER A 78 -1.22 -13.65 -19.63
CA SER A 78 -0.18 -14.67 -19.36
C SER A 78 1.23 -14.08 -19.23
N VAL A 79 1.33 -12.83 -18.78
CA VAL A 79 2.61 -12.24 -18.38
C VAL A 79 2.92 -12.68 -16.94
N GLU A 80 4.18 -12.54 -16.52
CA GLU A 80 4.60 -12.81 -15.15
C GLU A 80 3.80 -11.97 -14.12
N GLU A 81 3.98 -12.29 -12.83
CA GLU A 81 3.34 -11.57 -11.73
C GLU A 81 3.67 -10.06 -11.82
N LEU A 82 2.65 -9.21 -11.78
CA LEU A 82 2.84 -7.76 -11.84
C LEU A 82 3.65 -7.29 -10.62
N ASP A 83 4.87 -6.83 -10.87
CA ASP A 83 5.76 -6.34 -9.82
C ASP A 83 5.68 -4.81 -9.65
N ILE A 84 5.53 -4.08 -10.75
CA ILE A 84 5.61 -2.62 -10.79
C ILE A 84 4.60 -2.03 -11.77
N LEU A 85 3.97 -0.92 -11.36
CA LEU A 85 3.07 -0.12 -12.17
C LEU A 85 3.55 1.33 -12.14
N GLN A 86 3.59 1.99 -13.31
CA GLN A 86 4.08 3.37 -13.43
C GLN A 86 3.11 4.22 -14.25
N PHE A 87 2.89 5.44 -13.80
CA PHE A 87 2.16 6.47 -14.52
C PHE A 87 3.04 7.70 -14.71
N GLU A 88 3.15 8.18 -15.94
CA GLU A 88 3.82 9.45 -16.22
C GLU A 88 2.80 10.55 -16.49
N GLY A 89 2.83 11.58 -15.66
CA GLY A 89 1.95 12.72 -15.76
C GLY A 89 2.67 13.96 -16.28
N LYS A 90 1.89 15.01 -16.54
CA LYS A 90 2.45 16.32 -16.89
C LYS A 90 3.12 17.03 -15.72
N LYS A 91 2.70 16.73 -14.48
CA LYS A 91 3.18 17.40 -13.26
C LYS A 91 3.91 16.46 -12.32
N VAL A 92 3.42 15.23 -12.21
CA VAL A 92 3.96 14.22 -11.30
C VAL A 92 4.09 12.91 -12.05
N ASP A 93 5.11 12.14 -11.69
CA ASP A 93 5.25 10.75 -12.07
C ASP A 93 5.02 9.88 -10.83
N VAL A 94 4.36 8.74 -11.02
CA VAL A 94 3.97 7.83 -9.95
C VAL A 94 4.55 6.46 -10.24
N VAL A 95 5.22 5.87 -9.25
CA VAL A 95 5.71 4.49 -9.32
C VAL A 95 5.10 3.71 -8.15
N ILE A 96 4.50 2.57 -8.44
CA ILE A 96 3.88 1.67 -7.46
C ILE A 96 4.56 0.32 -7.61
N LYS A 97 5.03 -0.26 -6.51
CA LYS A 97 5.66 -1.57 -6.50
C LYS A 97 4.97 -2.48 -5.48
N ALA A 98 4.75 -3.73 -5.87
CA ALA A 98 4.28 -4.77 -4.96
C ALA A 98 5.38 -5.13 -3.95
N ILE A 99 4.95 -5.35 -2.72
CA ILE A 99 5.75 -5.83 -1.61
C ILE A 99 5.06 -7.08 -1.07
N LYS A 100 5.74 -8.21 -1.12
CA LYS A 100 5.14 -9.48 -0.70
C LYS A 100 4.92 -9.48 0.84
N PRO A 101 3.82 -10.12 1.33
CA PRO A 101 2.84 -10.86 0.56
C PRO A 101 1.64 -10.05 0.04
N ARG A 102 1.28 -8.92 0.66
CA ARG A 102 0.01 -8.20 0.37
C ARG A 102 0.12 -6.68 0.54
N PHE A 103 1.30 -6.11 0.26
CA PHE A 103 1.55 -4.69 0.45
C PHE A 103 1.94 -4.01 -0.86
N LEU A 104 1.74 -2.71 -0.92
CA LEU A 104 2.10 -1.85 -2.03
C LEU A 104 2.89 -0.66 -1.48
N ILE A 105 4.01 -0.34 -2.10
CA ILE A 105 4.70 0.93 -1.89
C ILE A 105 4.49 1.82 -3.11
N GLY A 106 3.95 3.01 -2.89
CA GLY A 106 3.77 4.05 -3.89
C GLY A 106 4.71 5.22 -3.64
N ILE A 107 5.28 5.79 -4.69
CA ILE A 107 6.07 7.00 -4.65
C ILE A 107 5.60 7.96 -5.75
N MET A 108 5.40 9.23 -5.36
CA MET A 108 5.10 10.33 -6.28
C MET A 108 6.23 11.34 -6.27
N VAL A 109 6.71 11.70 -7.45
CA VAL A 109 7.78 12.68 -7.65
C VAL A 109 7.34 13.74 -8.65
N ASP A 110 7.85 14.96 -8.48
CA ASP A 110 7.65 16.03 -9.47
C ASP A 110 8.25 15.66 -10.83
N LYS A 111 7.66 16.22 -11.89
CA LYS A 111 8.18 16.03 -13.23
C LYS A 111 9.59 16.58 -13.34
N GLY A 112 10.50 15.77 -13.91
CA GLY A 112 11.93 16.11 -14.02
C GLY A 112 12.82 15.42 -12.99
N VAL A 113 12.25 14.79 -11.95
CA VAL A 113 12.99 13.86 -11.11
C VAL A 113 13.38 12.62 -11.93
N ALA A 114 14.64 12.22 -11.85
CA ALA A 114 15.15 11.09 -12.61
C ALA A 114 14.56 9.76 -12.10
N LEU A 115 13.64 9.18 -12.87
CA LEU A 115 12.96 7.93 -12.53
C LEU A 115 13.91 6.74 -12.35
N GLY A 116 15.09 6.75 -12.98
CA GLY A 116 16.12 5.75 -12.73
C GLY A 116 16.58 5.70 -11.27
N SER A 117 16.83 6.87 -10.67
CA SER A 117 17.21 6.97 -9.26
C SER A 117 16.05 6.59 -8.33
N VAL A 118 14.83 7.02 -8.68
CA VAL A 118 13.62 6.64 -7.94
C VAL A 118 13.46 5.13 -7.90
N ARG A 119 13.57 4.45 -9.05
CA ARG A 119 13.49 2.98 -9.12
C ARG A 119 14.61 2.28 -8.36
N LEU A 120 15.83 2.82 -8.37
CA LEU A 120 16.95 2.27 -7.62
C LEU A 120 16.64 2.27 -6.12
N PHE A 121 16.31 3.44 -5.56
CA PHE A 121 16.03 3.55 -4.13
C PHE A 121 14.74 2.83 -3.73
N LEU A 122 13.74 2.82 -4.60
CA LEU A 122 12.51 2.08 -4.37
C LEU A 122 12.79 0.57 -4.28
N ARG A 123 13.61 0.02 -5.19
CA ARG A 123 14.00 -1.40 -5.14
C ARG A 123 14.71 -1.74 -3.83
N ASP A 124 15.66 -0.93 -3.41
CA ASP A 124 16.41 -1.17 -2.18
C ASP A 124 15.48 -1.10 -0.95
N ALA A 125 14.58 -0.11 -0.91
CA ALA A 125 13.55 -0.01 0.13
C ALA A 125 12.59 -1.20 0.11
N SER A 126 12.17 -1.67 -1.08
CA SER A 126 11.30 -2.83 -1.22
C SER A 126 11.91 -4.09 -0.61
N GLN A 127 13.21 -4.33 -0.82
CA GLN A 127 13.91 -5.47 -0.24
C GLN A 127 13.92 -5.41 1.29
N GLU A 128 14.22 -4.24 1.86
CA GLU A 128 14.19 -4.05 3.32
C GLU A 128 12.79 -4.26 3.91
N LEU A 129 11.75 -3.79 3.21
CA LEU A 129 10.36 -4.04 3.61
C LEU A 129 9.99 -5.52 3.57
N GLU A 130 10.38 -6.25 2.52
CA GLU A 130 10.13 -7.69 2.41
C GLU A 130 10.83 -8.47 3.53
N GLU A 131 12.06 -8.09 3.88
CA GLU A 131 12.79 -8.67 5.02
C GLU A 131 12.04 -8.43 6.33
N ILE A 132 11.59 -7.19 6.59
CA ILE A 132 10.79 -6.86 7.78
C ILE A 132 9.52 -7.72 7.81
N PHE A 133 8.74 -7.76 6.72
CA PHE A 133 7.50 -8.52 6.67
C PHE A 133 7.69 -10.03 6.77
N SER A 134 8.81 -10.57 6.29
CA SER A 134 9.15 -12.00 6.45
C SER A 134 9.39 -12.40 7.91
N SER A 135 9.83 -11.45 8.74
CA SER A 135 10.13 -11.64 10.16
C SER A 135 8.91 -11.42 11.07
N VAL A 136 7.81 -10.91 10.53
CA VAL A 136 6.60 -10.55 11.28
C VAL A 136 5.53 -11.63 11.04
N LYS A 137 4.89 -12.10 12.11
CA LYS A 137 3.65 -12.85 11.95
C LYS A 137 2.57 -11.87 11.51
N LEU A 138 2.33 -11.80 10.21
CA LEU A 138 1.11 -11.23 9.67
C LEU A 138 -0.02 -12.16 10.12
N VAL A 139 -0.65 -11.83 11.24
CA VAL A 139 -1.86 -12.54 11.67
C VAL A 139 -2.98 -11.93 10.85
N PRO A 140 -3.54 -12.61 9.82
CA PRO A 140 -4.87 -12.24 9.39
C PRO A 140 -5.76 -12.44 10.62
N VAL A 141 -6.24 -11.33 11.22
CA VAL A 141 -7.24 -11.41 12.28
C VAL A 141 -8.36 -12.31 11.76
N LYS A 142 -8.73 -13.30 12.58
CA LYS A 142 -9.67 -14.40 12.25
C LYS A 142 -10.58 -14.03 11.09
N THR A 143 -10.58 -14.82 10.01
CA THR A 143 -11.65 -14.80 9.01
C THR A 143 -12.97 -15.05 9.74
N VAL A 144 -13.64 -13.98 10.17
CA VAL A 144 -14.93 -14.12 10.81
C VAL A 144 -15.89 -14.34 9.66
N LYS A 145 -16.26 -15.60 9.44
CA LYS A 145 -17.41 -15.92 8.59
C LYS A 145 -18.65 -15.38 9.31
N VAL A 146 -18.95 -14.11 9.08
CA VAL A 146 -20.15 -13.47 9.60
C VAL A 146 -21.25 -13.66 8.59
N ASP A 147 -22.35 -14.27 9.03
CA ASP A 147 -23.56 -14.31 8.21
C ASP A 147 -24.10 -12.88 8.04
N VAL A 148 -24.59 -12.55 6.84
CA VAL A 148 -25.03 -11.19 6.50
C VAL A 148 -26.09 -10.67 7.48
N LYS A 149 -26.99 -11.54 7.97
CA LYS A 149 -28.04 -11.13 8.91
C LYS A 149 -27.48 -10.78 10.29
N SER A 150 -26.52 -11.53 10.80
CA SER A 150 -25.84 -11.17 12.06
C SER A 150 -25.06 -9.86 11.93
N LEU A 151 -24.50 -9.60 10.75
CA LEU A 151 -23.82 -8.34 10.43
C LEU A 151 -24.83 -7.18 10.44
N GLU A 152 -25.96 -7.33 9.76
CA GLU A 152 -27.05 -6.34 9.73
C GLU A 152 -27.58 -6.04 11.14
N GLU A 153 -27.84 -7.06 11.98
CA GLU A 153 -28.29 -6.85 13.36
C GLU A 153 -27.28 -6.09 14.22
N LYS A 154 -25.99 -6.41 14.08
CA LYS A 154 -24.92 -5.69 14.79
C LYS A 154 -24.78 -4.27 14.29
N LEU A 155 -24.88 -4.06 12.97
CA LEU A 155 -24.80 -2.74 12.36
C LEU A 155 -25.97 -1.89 12.85
N SER A 156 -27.20 -2.39 12.77
CA SER A 156 -28.42 -1.75 13.30
C SER A 156 -28.24 -1.27 14.74
N LYS A 157 -27.71 -2.13 15.61
CA LYS A 157 -27.42 -1.76 17.00
C LYS A 157 -26.36 -0.66 17.15
N LEU A 158 -25.37 -0.60 16.25
CA LEU A 158 -24.29 0.38 16.29
C LEU A 158 -24.70 1.74 15.71
N VAL A 159 -25.39 1.76 14.56
CA VAL A 159 -25.87 2.99 13.91
C VAL A 159 -27.24 3.46 14.43
N GLY A 160 -27.86 2.72 15.35
CA GLY A 160 -29.14 3.10 15.96
C GLY A 160 -30.34 3.00 15.01
N LEU A 161 -30.30 2.05 14.07
CA LEU A 161 -31.36 1.74 13.11
C LEU A 161 -32.14 0.49 13.54
#